data_AF-V5FU36-F1
#
_entry.id   AF-V5FU36-F1
#
_cell.length_a   1.000
_cell.length_b   1.000
_cell.length_c   1.000
_cell.angle_alpha   90.00
_cell.angle_beta   90.00
_cell.angle_gamma   90.00
#
_symmetry.space_group_name_H-M   'P 1'
#
loop_
_entity.id
_entity.type
_entity.pdbx_description
1 polymer ?
#
loop_
_entity_poly.entity_id
_entity_poly.type
_entity_poly.pdbx_seq_one_letter_code
_entity_poly.pdbx_strand_id
1 'polypeptide(L)'
;EINNFLRSQVEKRSVMSIEEVAMGFVRVANEAMCRPIRALTQAKGYDTARHALACFGGAGGQHACAIARSLGMTTVFVHKYAGILSAYGMALADVVQESQEPSAKTYSKENFSYFDERLDFLEEQCKAELRRQGFPDDHIVLEPYLHMRYDGTDCALMCSPSKTVSE
;
A
#
# COMPACT_ATOMS: atom_id res chain seq x y z
N GLU A 1 38.61 -4.33 6.84
CA GLU A 1 38.12 -5.32 5.84
C GLU A 1 37.87 -4.71 4.47
N ILE A 2 36.98 -3.72 4.31
CA ILE A 2 36.68 -3.09 3.01
C ILE A 2 37.93 -2.59 2.29
N ASN A 3 38.82 -1.86 2.98
CA ASN A 3 40.08 -1.41 2.38
C ASN A 3 41.03 -2.56 1.99
N ASN A 4 40.96 -3.70 2.66
CA ASN A 4 41.74 -4.88 2.29
C ASN A 4 41.16 -5.50 1.01
N PHE A 5 39.83 -5.58 0.90
CA PHE A 5 39.14 -6.01 -0.32
C PHE A 5 39.39 -5.08 -1.52
N LEU A 6 39.39 -3.76 -1.32
CA LEU A 6 39.69 -2.80 -2.40
C LEU A 6 41.12 -2.94 -2.91
N ARG A 7 42.07 -3.29 -2.04
CA ARG A 7 43.47 -3.53 -2.42
C ARG A 7 43.68 -4.84 -3.18
N SER A 8 42.79 -5.83 -3.03
CA SER A 8 42.86 -7.11 -3.76
C SER A 8 42.21 -7.08 -5.14
N GLN A 9 41.54 -5.98 -5.50
CA GLN A 9 40.90 -5.80 -6.81
C GLN A 9 41.94 -5.43 -7.89
N VAL A 10 41.71 -5.88 -9.13
CA VAL A 10 42.59 -5.61 -10.30
C VAL A 10 42.63 -4.11 -10.63
N GLU A 11 41.51 -3.41 -10.45
CA GLU A 11 41.44 -1.96 -10.47
C GLU A 11 41.69 -1.41 -9.05
N LYS A 12 42.86 -0.80 -8.84
CA LYS A 12 43.22 -0.15 -7.57
C LYS A 12 42.32 1.05 -7.31
N ARG A 13 41.26 0.85 -6.54
CA ARG A 13 40.49 1.97 -5.96
C ARG A 13 41.25 2.58 -4.79
N SER A 14 41.04 3.87 -4.57
CA SER A 14 41.61 4.59 -3.42
C SER A 14 41.14 3.97 -2.11
N VAL A 15 42.02 3.97 -1.11
CA VAL A 15 41.69 3.60 0.26
C VAL A 15 40.62 4.57 0.76
N MET A 16 39.56 4.05 1.36
CA MET A 16 38.47 4.84 1.91
C MET A 16 38.71 5.15 3.39
N SER A 17 38.31 6.34 3.84
CA SER A 17 38.21 6.67 5.26
C SER A 17 37.05 5.90 5.93
N ILE A 18 37.01 5.89 7.26
CA ILE A 18 35.92 5.25 8.02
C ILE A 18 34.58 5.94 7.71
N GLU A 19 34.60 7.26 7.59
CA GLU A 19 33.43 8.09 7.27
C GLU A 19 32.92 7.80 5.85
N GLU A 20 33.82 7.62 4.88
CA GLU A 20 33.44 7.26 3.51
C GLU A 20 32.80 5.87 3.45
N VAL A 21 33.35 4.92 4.19
CA VAL A 21 32.79 3.57 4.32
C VAL A 21 31.39 3.62 4.96
N ALA A 22 31.24 4.32 6.08
CA ALA A 22 29.96 4.49 6.77
C ALA A 22 28.92 5.17 5.88
N MET A 23 29.30 6.23 5.16
CA MET A 23 28.46 6.91 4.19
C MET A 23 28.06 5.99 3.02
N GLY A 24 28.95 5.09 2.61
CA GLY A 24 28.67 4.02 1.65
C GLY A 24 27.48 3.15 2.08
N PHE A 25 27.47 2.69 3.34
CA PHE A 25 26.34 1.91 3.88
C PHE A 25 25.03 2.71 3.86
N VAL A 26 25.06 3.97 4.27
CA VAL A 26 23.87 4.85 4.24
C VAL A 26 23.36 5.04 2.80
N ARG A 27 24.26 5.23 1.83
CA ARG A 27 23.89 5.35 0.41
C ARG A 27 23.23 4.08 -0.13
N VAL A 28 23.78 2.91 0.20
CA VAL A 28 23.19 1.62 -0.19
C VAL A 28 21.80 1.44 0.43
N ALA A 29 21.66 1.75 1.73
CA ALA A 29 20.37 1.68 2.41
C ALA A 29 19.33 2.62 1.78
N ASN A 30 19.71 3.87 1.49
CA ASN A 30 18.85 4.85 0.82
C ASN A 30 18.40 4.36 -0.56
N GLU A 31 19.32 3.82 -1.36
CA GLU A 31 18.99 3.30 -2.69
C GLU A 31 18.06 2.07 -2.59
N ALA A 32 18.31 1.18 -1.63
CA ALA A 32 17.45 0.02 -1.37
C ALA A 32 16.01 0.46 -1.01
N MET A 33 15.84 1.55 -0.26
CA MET A 33 14.52 2.13 0.05
C MET A 33 13.90 2.87 -1.15
N CYS A 34 14.69 3.52 -2.00
CA CYS A 34 14.20 4.24 -3.17
C CYS A 34 13.60 3.31 -4.24
N ARG A 35 14.21 2.14 -4.46
CA ARG A 35 13.78 1.17 -5.49
C ARG A 35 12.31 0.77 -5.39
N PRO A 36 11.78 0.28 -4.25
CA PRO A 36 10.37 -0.10 -4.16
C PRO A 36 9.43 1.10 -4.29
N ILE A 37 9.79 2.27 -3.76
CA ILE A 37 8.98 3.49 -3.91
C ILE A 37 8.84 3.83 -5.39
N ARG A 38 9.96 3.88 -6.12
CA ARG A 38 9.97 4.17 -7.56
C ARG A 38 9.17 3.14 -8.35
N ALA A 39 9.40 1.85 -8.09
CA ALA A 39 8.72 0.76 -8.78
C ALA A 39 7.20 0.81 -8.60
N LEU A 40 6.71 0.96 -7.37
CA LEU A 40 5.27 0.99 -7.07
C LEU A 40 4.58 2.23 -7.66
N THR A 41 5.22 3.40 -7.56
CA THR A 41 4.66 4.64 -8.13
C THR A 41 4.60 4.58 -9.66
N GLN A 42 5.67 4.11 -10.32
CA GLN A 42 5.72 3.99 -11.78
C GLN A 42 4.82 2.88 -12.32
N ALA A 43 4.67 1.76 -11.60
CA ALA A 43 3.75 0.68 -11.98
C ALA A 43 2.29 1.15 -12.01
N LYS A 44 1.95 2.17 -11.21
CA LYS A 44 0.65 2.84 -11.24
C LYS A 44 0.55 3.95 -12.31
N GLY A 45 1.58 4.14 -13.15
CA GLY A 45 1.62 5.14 -14.21
C GLY A 45 2.03 6.55 -13.75
N TYR A 46 2.55 6.70 -12.54
CA TYR A 46 2.86 8.00 -11.95
C TYR A 46 4.36 8.34 -11.94
N ASP A 47 4.67 9.63 -12.07
CA ASP A 47 6.00 10.19 -11.85
C ASP A 47 6.26 10.45 -10.37
N THR A 48 7.33 9.87 -9.82
CA THR A 48 7.71 10.03 -8.41
C THR A 48 7.99 11.49 -8.03
N ALA A 49 8.56 12.28 -8.94
CA ALA A 49 8.93 13.67 -8.66
C ALA A 49 7.72 14.57 -8.36
N ARG A 50 6.52 14.16 -8.79
CA ARG A 50 5.26 14.88 -8.57
C ARG A 50 4.60 14.62 -7.21
N HIS A 51 5.25 13.84 -6.34
CA HIS A 51 4.70 13.45 -5.05
C HIS A 51 5.46 14.09 -3.88
N ALA A 52 4.80 14.18 -2.73
CA ALA A 52 5.46 14.46 -1.46
C ALA A 52 5.85 13.14 -0.77
N LEU A 53 7.06 13.07 -0.22
CA LEU A 53 7.50 11.92 0.57
C LEU A 53 6.90 12.03 1.98
N ALA A 54 5.88 11.25 2.29
CA ALA A 54 5.40 11.08 3.65
C ALA A 54 6.39 10.20 4.44
N CYS A 55 6.98 10.77 5.50
CA CYS A 55 8.02 10.12 6.28
C CYS A 55 7.55 9.85 7.71
N PHE A 56 7.70 8.60 8.17
CA PHE A 56 7.35 8.16 9.51
C PHE A 56 8.23 6.98 9.97
N GLY A 57 8.00 6.50 11.20
CA GLY A 57 8.80 5.47 11.85
C GLY A 57 10.05 6.03 12.52
N GLY A 58 10.68 5.23 13.40
CA GLY A 58 11.80 5.68 14.23
C GLY A 58 13.05 6.10 13.44
N ALA A 59 13.32 5.46 12.30
CA ALA A 59 14.47 5.76 11.45
C ALA A 59 14.13 6.64 10.23
N GLY A 60 12.85 6.82 9.90
CA GLY A 60 12.44 7.43 8.63
C GLY A 60 13.04 8.82 8.41
N GLY A 61 12.98 9.67 9.45
CA GLY A 61 13.48 11.05 9.38
C GLY A 61 14.97 11.16 9.04
N GLN A 62 15.77 10.15 9.39
CA GLN A 62 17.21 10.12 9.12
C GLN A 62 17.52 9.97 7.62
N HIS A 63 16.61 9.36 6.86
CA HIS A 63 16.79 9.04 5.44
C HIS A 63 15.98 9.94 4.51
N ALA A 64 14.97 10.63 5.04
CA ALA A 64 13.92 11.29 4.26
C ALA A 64 14.45 12.25 3.18
N CYS A 65 15.35 13.18 3.53
CA CYS A 65 15.88 14.15 2.58
C CYS A 65 16.72 13.48 1.47
N ALA A 66 17.47 12.43 1.79
CA ALA A 66 18.28 11.72 0.81
C ALA A 66 17.40 10.92 -0.16
N ILE A 67 16.38 10.23 0.38
CA ILE A 67 15.39 9.50 -0.43
C ILE A 67 14.62 10.45 -1.34
N ALA A 68 14.10 11.56 -0.80
CA ALA A 68 13.37 12.55 -1.60
C ALA A 68 14.19 13.07 -2.78
N ARG A 69 15.45 13.43 -2.54
CA ARG A 69 16.38 13.85 -3.61
C ARG A 69 16.59 12.75 -4.66
N SER A 70 16.84 11.52 -4.24
CA SER A 70 17.03 10.37 -5.15
C SER A 70 15.79 10.00 -5.97
N LEU A 71 14.60 10.42 -5.52
CA LEU A 71 13.33 10.21 -6.20
C LEU A 71 12.84 11.45 -6.99
N GLY A 72 13.61 12.55 -6.97
CA GLY A 72 13.25 13.80 -7.63
C GLY A 72 12.14 14.60 -6.92
N MET A 73 11.81 14.25 -5.68
CA MET A 73 10.76 14.91 -4.90
C MET A 73 11.31 16.19 -4.26
N THR A 74 10.50 17.26 -4.25
CA THR A 74 10.85 18.54 -3.63
C THR A 74 10.33 18.70 -2.20
N THR A 75 9.40 17.83 -1.78
CA THR A 75 8.67 17.98 -0.53
C THR A 75 8.76 16.71 0.30
N VAL A 76 9.18 16.86 1.56
CA VAL A 76 9.09 15.82 2.59
C VAL A 76 8.04 16.26 3.60
N PHE A 77 7.04 15.41 3.83
CA PHE A 77 6.02 15.63 4.84
C PHE A 77 6.32 14.76 6.06
N VAL A 78 6.58 15.40 7.20
CA VAL A 78 6.85 14.71 8.47
C VAL A 78 5.68 14.99 9.42
N HIS A 79 4.89 13.95 9.71
CA HIS A 79 3.77 14.07 10.62
C HIS A 79 4.24 14.33 12.06
N LYS A 80 3.50 15.11 12.85
CA LYS A 80 3.87 15.40 14.25
C LYS A 80 4.00 14.15 15.13
N TYR A 81 3.30 13.06 14.75
CA TYR A 81 3.37 11.75 15.40
C TYR A 81 4.20 10.73 14.61
N ALA A 82 5.13 11.16 13.76
CA ALA A 82 5.92 10.30 12.86
C ALA A 82 6.53 9.06 13.57
N GLY A 83 7.06 9.22 14.79
CA GLY A 83 7.64 8.11 15.55
C GLY A 83 6.65 7.00 15.96
N ILE A 84 5.36 7.32 16.06
CA ILE A 84 4.30 6.40 16.52
C ILE A 84 3.14 6.30 15.49
N LEU A 85 3.38 6.69 14.24
CA LEU A 85 2.31 6.90 13.28
C LEU A 85 1.48 5.64 13.02
N SER A 86 2.09 4.44 13.11
CA SER A 86 1.39 3.17 12.98
C SER A 86 0.36 2.95 14.10
N ALA A 87 0.74 3.21 15.36
CA ALA A 87 -0.18 3.11 16.49
C ALA A 87 -1.29 4.17 16.43
N TYR A 88 -0.93 5.38 15.99
CA TYR A 88 -1.90 6.45 15.77
C TYR A 88 -2.92 6.09 14.68
N GLY A 89 -2.46 5.51 13.56
CA GLY A 89 -3.34 5.05 12.48
C GLY A 89 -4.27 3.92 12.93
N MET A 90 -3.77 2.95 13.70
CA MET A 90 -4.61 1.90 14.28
C MET A 90 -5.70 2.45 15.21
N ALA A 91 -5.39 3.48 16.00
CA ALA A 91 -6.36 4.08 16.91
C ALA A 91 -7.47 4.87 16.20
N LEU A 92 -7.23 5.29 14.95
CA LEU A 92 -8.18 6.04 14.12
C LEU A 92 -8.90 5.17 13.08
N ALA A 93 -8.45 3.93 12.87
CA ALA A 93 -8.99 3.08 11.83
C ALA A 93 -10.42 2.63 12.17
N ASP A 94 -11.27 2.60 11.14
CA ASP A 94 -12.59 1.99 11.24
C ASP A 94 -12.47 0.48 11.45
N VAL A 95 -13.46 -0.10 12.14
CA VAL A 95 -13.58 -1.56 12.23
C VAL A 95 -14.24 -2.07 10.96
N VAL A 96 -13.49 -2.85 10.20
CA VAL A 96 -13.93 -3.42 8.91
C VAL A 96 -14.12 -4.92 9.07
N GLN A 97 -15.26 -5.42 8.60
CA GLN A 97 -15.51 -6.85 8.46
C GLN A 97 -15.73 -7.19 6.99
N GLU A 98 -14.91 -8.09 6.46
CA GLU A 98 -15.01 -8.58 5.09
C GLU A 98 -15.50 -10.03 5.06
N SER A 99 -16.46 -10.31 4.18
CA SER A 99 -16.91 -11.66 3.86
C SER A 99 -16.91 -11.83 2.35
N GLN A 100 -16.38 -12.96 1.87
CA GLN A 100 -16.23 -13.23 0.45
C GLN A 100 -16.49 -14.70 0.15
N GLU A 101 -16.94 -14.97 -1.07
CA GLU A 101 -17.12 -16.32 -1.57
C GLU A 101 -16.75 -16.43 -3.06
N PRO A 102 -16.27 -17.61 -3.50
CA PRO A 102 -15.99 -17.84 -4.91
C PRO A 102 -17.30 -18.02 -5.70
N SER A 103 -17.36 -17.40 -6.89
CA SER A 103 -18.42 -17.66 -7.87
C SER A 103 -17.84 -17.90 -9.26
N ALA A 104 -18.37 -18.92 -9.95
CA ALA A 104 -18.03 -19.24 -11.34
C ALA A 104 -19.18 -18.91 -12.31
N LYS A 105 -20.16 -18.11 -11.87
CA LYS A 105 -21.32 -17.73 -12.67
C LYS A 105 -20.97 -16.59 -13.62
N THR A 106 -21.51 -16.65 -14.83
CA THR A 106 -21.41 -15.55 -15.80
C THR A 106 -22.32 -14.41 -15.35
N TYR A 107 -21.82 -13.18 -15.39
CA TYR A 107 -22.61 -11.98 -15.11
C TYR A 107 -23.58 -11.72 -16.28
N SER A 108 -24.77 -12.32 -16.19
CA SER A 108 -25.85 -12.23 -17.17
C SER A 108 -27.20 -12.10 -16.46
N LYS A 109 -28.21 -11.59 -17.16
CA LYS A 109 -29.52 -11.26 -16.57
C LYS A 109 -30.16 -12.45 -15.86
N GLU A 110 -29.91 -13.67 -16.33
CA GLU A 110 -30.45 -14.91 -15.77
C GLU A 110 -29.83 -15.27 -14.41
N ASN A 111 -28.66 -14.74 -14.09
CA ASN A 111 -27.94 -14.99 -12.83
C ASN A 111 -28.01 -13.81 -11.85
N PHE A 112 -28.67 -12.69 -12.18
CA PHE A 112 -28.72 -11.52 -11.31
C PHE A 112 -29.34 -11.83 -9.94
N SER A 113 -30.46 -12.54 -9.91
CA SER A 113 -31.09 -12.94 -8.65
C SER A 113 -30.17 -13.78 -7.76
N TYR A 114 -29.35 -14.64 -8.37
CA TYR A 114 -28.34 -15.40 -7.64
C TYR A 114 -27.31 -14.48 -7.00
N PHE A 115 -26.78 -13.48 -7.72
CA PHE A 115 -25.80 -12.55 -7.14
C PHE A 115 -26.41 -11.69 -6.04
N ASP A 116 -27.64 -11.21 -6.21
CA ASP A 116 -28.37 -10.45 -5.18
C ASP A 116 -28.52 -11.29 -3.90
N GLU A 117 -29.01 -12.53 -4.02
CA GLU A 117 -29.15 -13.46 -2.89
C GLU A 117 -27.81 -13.75 -2.19
N ARG A 118 -26.70 -13.88 -2.94
CA ARG A 118 -25.38 -14.13 -2.36
C ARG A 118 -24.81 -12.89 -1.69
N LEU A 119 -25.01 -11.71 -2.27
CA LEU A 119 -24.58 -10.44 -1.66
C LEU A 119 -25.35 -10.18 -0.37
N ASP A 120 -26.68 -10.33 -0.35
CA ASP A 120 -27.50 -10.19 0.85
C ASP A 120 -27.03 -11.13 1.97
N PHE A 121 -26.67 -12.37 1.61
CA PHE A 121 -26.13 -13.35 2.55
C PHE A 121 -24.76 -12.95 3.13
N LEU A 122 -23.86 -12.37 2.33
CA LEU A 122 -22.57 -11.86 2.80
C LEU A 122 -22.74 -10.59 3.65
N GLU A 123 -23.66 -9.70 3.27
CA GLU A 123 -24.00 -8.48 3.99
C GLU A 123 -24.50 -8.78 5.40
N GLU A 124 -25.43 -9.74 5.56
CA GLU A 124 -25.92 -10.12 6.89
C GLU A 124 -24.83 -10.79 7.74
N GLN A 125 -23.88 -11.53 7.14
CA GLN A 125 -22.73 -12.04 7.88
C GLN A 125 -21.84 -10.91 8.41
N CYS A 126 -21.52 -9.91 7.58
CA CYS A 126 -20.73 -8.75 8.00
C CYS A 126 -21.45 -7.95 9.09
N LYS A 127 -22.76 -7.69 8.92
CA LYS A 127 -23.58 -7.02 9.93
C LYS A 127 -23.63 -7.80 11.23
N ALA A 128 -23.88 -9.10 11.18
CA ALA A 128 -23.96 -9.94 12.39
C ALA A 128 -22.66 -9.90 13.21
N GLU A 129 -21.51 -9.93 12.53
CA GLU A 129 -20.21 -9.85 13.19
C GLU A 129 -19.96 -8.46 13.80
N LEU A 130 -20.26 -7.38 13.06
CA LEU A 130 -20.11 -6.02 13.59
C LEU A 130 -21.09 -5.73 14.75
N ARG A 131 -22.33 -6.23 14.67
CA ARG A 131 -23.30 -6.19 15.79
C ARG A 131 -22.76 -6.92 17.02
N ARG A 132 -22.11 -8.08 16.83
CA ARG A 132 -21.47 -8.84 17.92
C ARG A 132 -20.34 -8.06 18.58
N GLN A 133 -19.64 -7.23 17.83
CA GLN A 133 -18.61 -6.32 18.34
C GLN A 133 -19.19 -5.04 18.99
N GLY A 134 -20.52 -4.87 18.97
CA GLY A 134 -21.23 -3.78 19.64
C GLY A 134 -21.55 -2.58 18.74
N PHE A 135 -21.39 -2.70 17.42
CA PHE A 135 -21.74 -1.63 16.49
C PHE A 135 -23.23 -1.66 16.14
N PRO A 136 -23.96 -0.54 16.29
CA PRO A 136 -25.36 -0.44 15.87
C PRO A 136 -25.49 -0.33 14.35
N ASP A 137 -26.65 -0.73 13.81
CA ASP A 137 -26.88 -0.81 12.36
C ASP A 137 -26.72 0.52 11.62
N ASP A 138 -27.03 1.64 12.27
CA ASP A 138 -26.89 3.00 11.73
C ASP A 138 -25.44 3.46 11.57
N HIS A 139 -24.49 2.75 12.20
CA HIS A 139 -23.05 2.95 12.05
C HIS A 139 -22.40 1.98 11.07
N ILE A 140 -23.15 1.01 10.52
CA ILE A 140 -22.62 0.01 9.61
C ILE A 140 -22.84 0.46 8.17
N VAL A 141 -21.75 0.66 7.42
CA VAL A 141 -21.78 0.93 5.98
C VAL A 141 -21.37 -0.34 5.24
N LEU A 142 -22.17 -0.71 4.23
CA LEU A 142 -21.89 -1.86 3.37
C LEU A 142 -21.36 -1.40 2.02
N GLU A 143 -20.33 -2.08 1.54
CA GLU A 143 -19.74 -1.88 0.24
C GLU A 143 -19.67 -3.22 -0.51
N PRO A 144 -20.69 -3.54 -1.34
CA PRO A 144 -20.68 -4.77 -2.12
C PRO A 144 -19.71 -4.65 -3.30
N TYR A 145 -19.06 -5.76 -3.61
CA TYR A 145 -18.16 -5.89 -4.76
C TYR A 145 -18.33 -7.25 -5.44
N LEU A 146 -18.16 -7.26 -6.76
CA LEU A 146 -18.03 -8.47 -7.58
C LEU A 146 -16.63 -8.51 -8.17
N HIS A 147 -15.90 -9.60 -7.92
CA HIS A 147 -14.65 -9.91 -8.63
C HIS A 147 -14.99 -10.50 -10.01
N MET A 148 -14.94 -9.69 -11.06
CA MET A 148 -15.31 -10.10 -12.41
C MET A 148 -14.13 -10.11 -13.36
N ARG A 149 -14.15 -10.99 -14.34
CA ARG A 149 -13.17 -11.01 -15.44
C ARG A 149 -13.87 -11.21 -16.76
N TYR A 150 -13.25 -10.73 -17.84
CA TYR A 150 -13.72 -11.04 -19.18
C TYR A 150 -13.49 -12.53 -19.49
N ASP A 151 -14.35 -13.10 -20.32
CA ASP A 151 -14.18 -14.48 -20.77
C ASP A 151 -12.84 -14.66 -21.50
N GLY A 152 -12.18 -15.78 -21.25
CA GLY A 152 -10.84 -16.07 -21.77
C GLY A 152 -9.67 -15.30 -21.10
N THR A 153 -9.94 -14.49 -20.06
CA THR A 153 -8.89 -13.78 -19.31
C THR A 153 -8.68 -14.35 -17.91
N ASP A 154 -7.51 -14.11 -17.32
CA ASP A 154 -7.13 -14.52 -15.96
C ASP A 154 -7.16 -13.35 -14.95
N CYS A 155 -7.20 -12.10 -15.42
CA CYS A 155 -7.21 -10.90 -14.60
C CYS A 155 -8.65 -10.51 -14.19
N ALA A 156 -8.95 -10.61 -12.89
CA ALA A 156 -10.19 -10.12 -12.32
C ALA A 156 -10.09 -8.65 -11.88
N LEU A 157 -11.17 -7.92 -12.05
CA LEU A 157 -11.38 -6.55 -11.61
C LEU A 157 -12.42 -6.54 -10.49
N MET A 158 -12.17 -5.69 -9.51
CA MET A 158 -13.13 -5.37 -8.46
C MET A 158 -14.16 -4.38 -8.99
N CYS A 159 -15.41 -4.82 -9.11
CA CYS A 159 -16.51 -4.01 -9.61
C CYS A 159 -17.54 -3.80 -8.50
N SER A 160 -17.71 -2.56 -8.06
CA SER A 160 -18.82 -2.19 -7.17
C SER A 160 -20.05 -1.85 -8.03
N PRO A 161 -21.27 -2.25 -7.63
CA PRO A 161 -22.48 -1.73 -8.26
C PRO A 161 -22.49 -0.21 -8.08
N SER A 162 -22.72 0.54 -9.15
CA SER A 162 -22.82 2.00 -9.04
C SER A 162 -23.94 2.32 -8.05
N LYS A 163 -23.62 3.00 -6.94
CA LYS A 163 -24.63 3.80 -6.25
C LYS A 163 -25.07 4.82 -7.28
N THR A 164 -26.25 4.64 -7.87
CA THR A 164 -26.93 5.75 -8.54
C THR A 164 -27.02 6.82 -7.47
N VAL A 165 -26.19 7.85 -7.59
CA VAL A 165 -26.30 9.04 -6.75
C VAL A 165 -27.66 9.61 -7.13
N SER A 166 -28.64 9.41 -6.26
CA SER A 166 -29.88 10.17 -6.31
C SER A 166 -29.48 11.63 -6.12
N GLU A 167 -29.47 12.41 -7.20
CA GLU A 167 -29.58 13.87 -7.12
C GLU A 167 -30.94 14.27 -6.53
#